data_AF-A0A7X0HKF4-F1
#
_entry.id   AF-A0A7X0HKF4-F1
#
_cell.length_a   1.000
_cell.length_b   1.000
_cell.length_c   1.000
_cell.angle_alpha   90.00
_cell.angle_beta   90.00
_cell.angle_gamma   90.00
#
_symmetry.space_group_name_H-M   'P 1'
#
loop_
_entity.id
_entity.type
_entity.pdbx_description
1 polymer ?
#
loop_
_entity_poly.entity_id
_entity_poly.type
_entity_poly.pdbx_seq_one_letter_code
_entity_poly.pdbx_strand_id
1 'polypeptide(L)'
;MPFTSRNTHDSTDRKPLTKQKSDEPAAVRADRTDRRASRAELIRRTPPEQCPETIRGRGTAGVVRARKAARAFADRLSPAPAPDTTDSLVLVVSELVTNAVRHGGGRYTLALSASSETLTVAVGDPSPERPHPRAPDTADGGGGFGWHLVRMLAQEVTVLPGQVVLTGPAPRPGTGTRSHARVRRTARGKTIRAVLPR
;
A
#
# COMPACT_ATOMS: atom_id res chain seq x y z
N MET A 1 22.92 -70.31 -48.96
CA MET A 1 23.50 -69.27 -49.81
C MET A 1 22.46 -68.18 -50.02
N PRO A 2 22.80 -66.89 -49.85
CA PRO A 2 23.87 -66.35 -48.98
C PRO A 2 23.51 -66.69 -47.50
N PHE A 3 23.52 -65.86 -46.44
CA PHE A 3 24.10 -64.53 -46.13
C PHE A 3 24.35 -64.50 -44.61
N THR A 4 25.15 -63.56 -44.11
CA THR A 4 25.24 -63.16 -42.70
C THR A 4 25.40 -61.65 -42.59
N SER A 5 24.94 -61.05 -41.48
CA SER A 5 25.26 -59.66 -41.14
C SER A 5 25.42 -59.49 -39.63
N ARG A 6 26.16 -58.46 -39.24
CA ARG A 6 26.65 -58.24 -37.87
C ARG A 6 25.57 -57.58 -37.02
N ASN A 7 25.67 -57.76 -35.69
CA ASN A 7 26.06 -56.59 -34.90
C ASN A 7 26.82 -56.97 -33.63
N THR A 8 27.54 -55.99 -33.07
CA THR A 8 28.62 -56.21 -32.10
C THR A 8 28.44 -55.33 -30.87
N HIS A 9 28.65 -55.95 -29.69
CA HIS A 9 28.74 -55.34 -28.35
C HIS A 9 27.46 -54.66 -27.81
N ASP A 10 26.81 -55.38 -26.89
CA ASP A 10 26.24 -54.75 -25.69
C ASP A 10 27.37 -54.11 -24.84
N SER A 11 27.08 -52.98 -24.20
CA SER A 11 27.99 -52.28 -23.30
C SER A 11 27.23 -51.30 -22.42
N THR A 12 27.36 -51.49 -21.11
CA THR A 12 26.59 -50.78 -20.09
C THR A 12 27.14 -49.37 -19.80
N ASP A 13 26.30 -48.34 -19.92
CA ASP A 13 26.37 -47.16 -19.04
C ASP A 13 24.98 -46.59 -18.78
N ARG A 14 24.52 -46.63 -17.52
CA ARG A 14 23.29 -45.96 -17.04
C ARG A 14 23.68 -44.80 -16.15
N LYS A 15 23.96 -43.63 -16.75
CA LYS A 15 24.08 -42.38 -15.99
C LYS A 15 22.75 -41.99 -15.33
N PRO A 16 22.77 -41.49 -14.08
CA PRO A 16 21.56 -41.04 -13.39
C PRO A 16 21.05 -39.71 -13.96
N LEU A 17 19.74 -39.53 -14.00
CA LEU A 17 19.12 -38.24 -14.32
C LEU A 17 19.40 -37.22 -13.21
N THR A 18 20.42 -36.38 -13.39
CA THR A 18 20.56 -35.14 -12.63
C THR A 18 19.42 -34.19 -13.01
N LYS A 19 18.65 -33.74 -12.01
CA LYS A 19 17.59 -32.74 -12.21
C LYS A 19 18.23 -31.46 -12.75
N GLN A 20 17.95 -31.11 -14.00
CA GLN A 20 18.32 -29.80 -14.55
C GLN A 20 17.64 -28.72 -13.72
N LYS A 21 18.44 -28.03 -12.92
CA LYS A 21 18.05 -26.86 -12.16
C LYS A 21 17.96 -25.70 -13.14
N SER A 22 16.76 -25.38 -13.61
CA SER A 22 16.54 -24.38 -14.67
C SER A 22 17.17 -23.03 -14.29
N ASP A 23 18.31 -22.71 -14.90
CA ASP A 23 19.02 -21.47 -14.60
C ASP A 23 18.31 -20.28 -15.27
N GLU A 24 17.42 -19.62 -14.51
CA GLU A 24 16.83 -18.35 -14.92
C GLU A 24 17.92 -17.38 -15.41
N PRO A 25 17.76 -16.75 -16.59
CA PRO A 25 18.78 -15.88 -17.17
C PRO A 25 19.07 -14.68 -16.27
N ALA A 26 20.35 -14.28 -16.21
CA ALA A 26 20.84 -13.26 -15.28
C ALA A 26 20.08 -11.93 -15.35
N ALA A 27 19.59 -11.52 -16.53
CA ALA A 27 18.77 -10.32 -16.71
C ALA A 27 17.45 -10.35 -15.89
N VAL A 28 16.79 -11.50 -15.79
CA VAL A 28 15.55 -11.65 -14.99
C VAL A 28 15.86 -11.64 -13.48
N ARG A 29 17.03 -12.14 -13.08
CA ARG A 29 17.52 -12.02 -11.70
C ARG A 29 17.84 -10.56 -11.36
N ALA A 30 18.48 -9.84 -12.28
CA ALA A 30 18.85 -8.43 -12.15
C ALA A 30 17.63 -7.50 -11.98
N ASP A 31 16.63 -7.60 -12.87
CA ASP A 31 15.36 -6.85 -12.78
C ASP A 31 14.65 -7.07 -11.43
N ARG A 32 14.63 -8.31 -10.93
CA ARG A 32 14.05 -8.61 -9.61
C ARG A 32 14.85 -8.03 -8.46
N THR A 33 16.19 -8.02 -8.53
CA THR A 33 17.01 -7.37 -7.49
C THR A 33 16.87 -5.85 -7.51
N ASP A 34 16.82 -5.24 -8.70
CA ASP A 34 16.68 -3.79 -8.85
C ASP A 34 15.33 -3.32 -8.27
N ARG A 35 14.21 -3.92 -8.67
CA ARG A 35 12.89 -3.66 -8.07
C ARG A 35 12.84 -3.92 -6.55
N ARG A 36 13.70 -4.78 -6.00
CA ARG A 36 13.83 -5.01 -4.55
C ARG A 36 14.62 -3.89 -3.88
N ALA A 37 15.67 -3.39 -4.53
CA ALA A 37 16.44 -2.22 -4.11
C ALA A 37 15.56 -0.96 -4.15
N SER A 38 14.91 -0.64 -5.28
CA SER A 38 14.01 0.52 -5.38
C SER A 38 12.86 0.48 -4.37
N ARG A 39 12.38 -0.71 -3.99
CA ARG A 39 11.37 -0.90 -2.94
C ARG A 39 11.89 -0.64 -1.52
N ALA A 40 13.16 -0.94 -1.24
CA ALA A 40 13.80 -0.56 0.02
C ALA A 40 14.11 0.94 0.03
N GLU A 41 14.52 1.49 -1.11
CA GLU A 41 14.84 2.90 -1.28
C GLU A 41 13.60 3.79 -1.17
N LEU A 42 12.45 3.38 -1.74
CA LEU A 42 11.17 4.07 -1.58
C LEU A 42 10.64 4.06 -0.12
N ILE A 43 11.16 3.17 0.74
CA ILE A 43 10.87 3.19 2.19
C ILE A 43 11.84 4.13 2.94
N ARG A 44 13.00 4.45 2.37
CA ARG A 44 14.03 5.35 2.93
C ARG A 44 13.90 6.80 2.47
N ARG A 45 13.46 7.03 1.23
CA ARG A 45 13.28 8.37 0.63
C ARG A 45 12.05 9.12 1.12
N THR A 46 11.29 8.56 2.07
CA THR A 46 10.26 9.32 2.80
C THR A 46 10.95 10.42 3.61
N PRO A 47 10.65 11.72 3.39
CA PRO A 47 11.21 12.77 4.23
C PRO A 47 10.78 12.61 5.69
N PRO A 48 11.47 13.27 6.65
CA PRO A 48 10.93 13.49 7.98
C PRO A 48 9.78 14.52 7.90
N GLU A 49 8.66 14.12 7.28
CA GLU A 49 7.45 14.93 7.22
C GLU A 49 6.93 15.25 8.63
N GLN A 50 6.24 16.38 8.75
CA GLN A 50 5.76 16.92 10.03
C GLN A 50 4.95 15.87 10.80
N CYS A 51 5.17 15.77 12.12
CA CYS A 51 4.72 14.67 12.99
C CYS A 51 3.32 14.12 12.62
N PRO A 52 3.23 12.95 11.98
CA PRO A 52 2.02 12.56 11.24
C PRO A 52 0.81 12.41 12.15
N GLU A 53 -0.26 13.16 11.87
CA GLU A 53 -1.52 13.03 12.59
C GLU A 53 -2.10 11.65 12.29
N THR A 54 -1.96 10.73 13.26
CA THR A 54 -2.29 9.33 13.07
C THR A 54 -3.52 8.93 13.87
N ILE A 55 -4.55 8.50 13.16
CA ILE A 55 -5.91 8.26 13.65
C ILE A 55 -6.28 6.80 13.40
N ARG A 56 -7.08 6.24 14.30
CA ARG A 56 -7.71 4.92 14.13
C ARG A 56 -9.21 5.06 13.99
N GLY A 57 -9.83 4.17 13.23
CA GLY A 57 -11.28 4.04 13.19
C GLY A 57 -11.76 2.65 12.76
N ARG A 58 -13.07 2.46 12.86
CA ARG A 58 -13.79 1.30 12.34
C ARG A 58 -15.16 1.70 11.83
N GLY A 59 -15.68 0.97 10.84
CA GLY A 59 -17.02 1.18 10.29
C GLY A 59 -17.26 2.56 9.65
N THR A 60 -18.51 2.84 9.30
CA THR A 60 -18.95 4.06 8.62
C THR A 60 -18.73 5.33 9.43
N ALA A 61 -18.93 5.28 10.75
CA ALA A 61 -18.62 6.39 11.66
C ALA A 61 -17.12 6.79 11.64
N GLY A 62 -16.23 5.83 11.35
CA GLY A 62 -14.82 6.09 11.10
C GLY A 62 -14.60 6.99 9.88
N VAL A 63 -15.28 6.74 8.76
CA VAL A 63 -15.19 7.54 7.53
C VAL A 63 -15.53 9.01 7.80
N VAL A 64 -16.61 9.27 8.56
CA VAL A 64 -17.01 10.64 8.94
C VAL A 64 -15.94 11.32 9.79
N ARG A 65 -15.36 10.60 10.76
CA ARG A 65 -14.25 11.11 11.59
C ARG A 65 -12.99 11.38 10.76
N ALA A 66 -12.69 10.53 9.78
CA ALA A 66 -11.53 10.69 8.90
C ALA A 66 -11.65 11.95 8.02
N ARG A 67 -12.81 12.20 7.41
CA ARG A 67 -13.05 13.44 6.65
C ARG A 67 -12.92 14.70 7.51
N LYS A 68 -13.51 14.71 8.72
CA LYS A 68 -13.39 15.84 9.66
C LYS A 68 -11.94 16.09 10.07
N ALA A 69 -11.15 15.04 10.28
CA ALA A 69 -9.74 15.16 10.60
C ALA A 69 -8.89 15.64 9.41
N ALA A 70 -9.18 15.19 8.18
CA ALA A 70 -8.49 15.67 6.99
C ALA A 70 -8.68 17.19 6.78
N ARG A 71 -9.90 17.69 6.98
CA ARG A 71 -10.19 19.13 6.95
C ARG A 71 -9.45 19.86 8.07
N ALA A 72 -9.65 19.44 9.31
CA ALA A 72 -8.99 20.04 10.48
C ALA A 72 -7.46 19.91 10.49
N PHE A 73 -6.87 19.01 9.70
CA PHE A 73 -5.43 18.94 9.44
C PHE A 73 -5.00 20.05 8.49
N ALA A 74 -5.66 20.18 7.33
CA ALA A 74 -5.42 21.23 6.36
C ALA A 74 -5.62 22.64 6.95
N ASP A 75 -6.68 22.85 7.74
CA ASP A 75 -6.99 24.12 8.41
C ASP A 75 -5.89 24.59 9.40
N ARG A 76 -4.94 23.72 9.78
CA ARG A 76 -3.80 24.02 10.68
C ARG A 76 -2.46 24.12 9.96
N LEU A 77 -2.42 23.94 8.65
CA LEU A 77 -1.20 24.07 7.87
C LEU A 77 -0.85 25.55 7.63
N SER A 78 0.44 25.87 7.70
CA SER A 78 0.98 27.17 7.31
C SER A 78 2.07 27.00 6.24
N PRO A 79 1.98 27.66 5.07
CA PRO A 79 0.78 28.35 4.56
C PRO A 79 -0.41 27.38 4.41
N ALA A 80 -1.64 27.89 4.48
CA ALA A 80 -2.83 27.08 4.26
C ALA A 80 -2.89 26.60 2.80
N PRO A 81 -3.23 25.32 2.52
CA PRO A 81 -3.44 24.83 1.16
C PRO A 81 -4.66 25.48 0.53
N ALA A 82 -4.75 25.44 -0.81
CA ALA A 82 -5.91 25.94 -1.54
C ALA A 82 -7.21 25.18 -1.16
N PRO A 83 -8.41 25.78 -1.35
CA PRO A 83 -9.69 25.10 -1.11
C PRO A 83 -9.80 23.78 -1.89
N ASP A 84 -9.48 23.80 -3.19
CA ASP A 84 -9.55 22.63 -4.07
C ASP A 84 -8.59 21.52 -3.65
N THR A 85 -7.38 21.90 -3.18
CA THR A 85 -6.42 20.96 -2.57
C THR A 85 -6.97 20.35 -1.29
N THR A 86 -7.65 21.14 -0.46
CA THR A 86 -8.24 20.71 0.81
C THR A 86 -9.39 19.74 0.59
N ASP A 87 -10.28 20.02 -0.36
CA ASP A 87 -11.40 19.14 -0.67
C ASP A 87 -10.92 17.88 -1.42
N SER A 88 -9.87 17.98 -2.24
CA SER A 88 -9.16 16.82 -2.83
C SER A 88 -8.56 15.91 -1.75
N LEU A 89 -7.92 16.48 -0.71
CA LEU A 89 -7.41 15.74 0.44
C LEU A 89 -8.54 15.02 1.19
N VAL A 90 -9.63 15.73 1.50
CA VAL A 90 -10.79 15.17 2.21
C VAL A 90 -11.44 14.03 1.41
N LEU A 91 -11.48 14.15 0.08
CA LEU A 91 -12.06 13.16 -0.82
C LEU A 91 -11.16 11.92 -0.98
N VAL A 92 -9.85 12.09 -1.18
CA VAL A 92 -8.88 10.97 -1.17
C VAL A 92 -8.92 10.20 0.16
N VAL A 93 -9.00 10.92 1.29
CA VAL A 93 -9.18 10.31 2.61
C VAL A 93 -10.50 9.56 2.72
N SER A 94 -11.61 10.14 2.22
CA SER A 94 -12.93 9.49 2.19
C SER A 94 -12.88 8.14 1.46
N GLU A 95 -12.30 8.11 0.26
CA GLU A 95 -12.28 6.92 -0.58
C GLU A 95 -11.31 5.86 -0.06
N LEU A 96 -10.09 6.23 0.36
CA LEU A 96 -9.15 5.27 0.93
C LEU A 96 -9.66 4.66 2.24
N VAL A 97 -10.27 5.47 3.13
CA VAL A 97 -10.85 4.96 4.38
C VAL A 97 -12.13 4.14 4.12
N THR A 98 -12.96 4.51 3.14
CA THR A 98 -14.13 3.71 2.74
C THR A 98 -13.71 2.35 2.19
N ASN A 99 -12.66 2.29 1.36
CA ASN A 99 -12.09 1.04 0.87
C ASN A 99 -11.51 0.18 2.01
N ALA A 100 -10.79 0.79 2.96
CA ALA A 100 -10.29 0.09 4.14
C ALA A 100 -11.41 -0.41 5.08
N VAL A 101 -12.54 0.28 5.16
CA VAL A 101 -13.72 -0.18 5.91
C VAL A 101 -14.44 -1.32 5.17
N ARG A 102 -14.69 -1.20 3.86
CA ARG A 102 -15.43 -2.19 3.05
C ARG A 102 -14.64 -3.48 2.81
N HIS A 103 -13.33 -3.36 2.53
CA HIS A 103 -12.49 -4.48 2.08
C HIS A 103 -11.33 -4.79 3.04
N GLY A 104 -10.89 -3.82 3.85
CA GLY A 104 -9.89 -4.01 4.91
C GLY A 104 -10.43 -4.60 6.22
N GLY A 105 -11.50 -5.39 6.19
CA GLY A 105 -12.07 -5.99 7.40
C GLY A 105 -12.57 -4.97 8.44
N GLY A 106 -13.13 -3.84 7.99
CA GLY A 106 -13.88 -2.92 8.84
C GLY A 106 -13.06 -1.98 9.73
N ARG A 107 -11.71 -2.02 9.72
CA ARG A 107 -10.83 -1.18 10.57
C ARG A 107 -9.63 -0.63 9.81
N TYR A 108 -9.18 0.56 10.19
CA TYR A 108 -8.06 1.23 9.53
C TYR A 108 -7.22 2.07 10.51
N THR A 109 -6.00 2.38 10.09
CA THR A 109 -5.17 3.47 10.62
C THR A 109 -4.95 4.47 9.48
N LEU A 110 -5.32 5.73 9.69
CA LEU A 110 -5.03 6.85 8.79
C LEU A 110 -3.85 7.62 9.37
N ALA A 111 -2.88 8.00 8.54
CA ALA A 111 -1.88 9.01 8.86
C ALA A 111 -1.94 10.15 7.83
N LEU A 112 -1.84 11.38 8.31
CA LEU A 112 -1.76 12.60 7.51
C LEU A 112 -0.47 13.33 7.84
N SER A 113 0.28 13.73 6.83
CA SER A 113 1.49 14.54 6.97
C SER A 113 1.67 15.47 5.76
N ALA A 114 2.52 16.49 5.93
CA ALA A 114 2.75 17.51 4.92
C ALA A 114 4.23 17.88 4.85
N SER A 115 4.67 18.22 3.63
CA SER A 115 5.92 18.92 3.34
C SER A 115 5.62 20.37 2.92
N SER A 116 6.61 21.12 2.45
CA SER A 116 6.41 22.42 1.78
C SER A 116 5.59 22.33 0.48
N GLU A 117 5.64 21.18 -0.21
CA GLU A 117 5.19 21.01 -1.60
C GLU A 117 4.04 19.99 -1.75
N THR A 118 3.84 19.13 -0.76
CA THR A 118 2.98 17.94 -0.87
C THR A 118 2.21 17.63 0.41
N LEU A 119 1.09 16.94 0.24
CA LEU A 119 0.27 16.34 1.30
C LEU A 119 0.30 14.82 1.15
N THR A 120 0.81 14.11 2.16
CA THR A 120 0.84 12.63 2.19
C THR A 120 -0.34 12.09 2.99
N VAL A 121 -1.16 11.27 2.33
CA VAL A 121 -2.21 10.45 2.96
C VAL A 121 -1.71 9.01 3.00
N ALA A 122 -1.73 8.36 4.17
CA ALA A 122 -1.44 6.94 4.29
C ALA A 122 -2.55 6.21 5.05
N VAL A 123 -3.23 5.27 4.39
CA VAL A 123 -4.27 4.41 5.01
C VAL A 123 -3.78 2.97 5.08
N GLY A 124 -3.60 2.47 6.30
CA GLY A 124 -3.24 1.10 6.61
C GLY A 124 -4.43 0.27 7.07
N ASP A 125 -4.54 -0.96 6.57
CA ASP A 125 -5.61 -1.90 6.90
C ASP A 125 -5.09 -3.36 7.00
N PRO A 126 -5.79 -4.25 7.72
CA PRO A 126 -5.33 -5.62 7.98
C PRO A 126 -5.45 -6.59 6.78
N SER A 127 -6.14 -6.25 5.68
CA SER A 127 -6.23 -7.15 4.53
C SER A 127 -4.95 -7.05 3.67
N PRO A 128 -4.28 -8.16 3.34
CA PRO A 128 -3.13 -8.15 2.43
C PRO A 128 -3.53 -7.97 0.96
N GLU A 129 -4.82 -8.08 0.64
CA GLU A 129 -5.36 -7.90 -0.72
C GLU A 129 -5.08 -6.47 -1.19
N ARG A 130 -4.56 -6.31 -2.41
CA ARG A 130 -4.34 -4.98 -3.00
C ARG A 130 -5.69 -4.30 -3.30
N PRO A 131 -5.77 -2.96 -3.35
CA PRO A 131 -6.91 -2.30 -3.96
C PRO A 131 -7.03 -2.78 -5.42
N HIS A 132 -8.09 -3.53 -5.72
CA HIS A 132 -8.38 -3.99 -7.07
C HIS A 132 -9.08 -2.85 -7.84
N PRO A 133 -8.52 -2.37 -8.96
CA PRO A 133 -9.27 -1.51 -9.87
C PRO A 133 -10.45 -2.32 -10.40
N ARG A 134 -11.67 -1.91 -10.05
CA ARG A 134 -12.87 -2.32 -10.78
C ARG A 134 -13.15 -1.28 -11.85
N ALA A 135 -13.72 -1.71 -12.98
CA ALA A 135 -14.43 -0.77 -13.85
C ALA A 135 -15.57 -0.11 -13.04
N PRO A 136 -16.03 1.10 -13.40
CA PRO A 136 -17.20 1.68 -12.76
C PRO A 136 -18.43 0.85 -13.09
N ASP A 137 -18.90 0.06 -12.13
CA ASP A 137 -20.08 -0.78 -12.30
C ASP A 137 -21.34 0.07 -12.13
N THR A 138 -21.86 0.56 -13.25
CA THR A 138 -23.04 1.42 -13.33
C THR A 138 -24.36 0.65 -13.33
N ALA A 139 -24.34 -0.69 -13.40
CA ALA A 139 -25.56 -1.50 -13.38
C ALA A 139 -26.18 -1.56 -11.97
N ASP A 140 -25.37 -1.93 -10.97
CA ASP A 140 -25.86 -2.23 -9.61
C ASP A 140 -25.71 -1.05 -8.63
N GLY A 141 -25.17 0.09 -9.07
CA GLY A 141 -24.84 1.24 -8.20
C GLY A 141 -23.75 0.95 -7.15
N GLY A 142 -23.11 -0.22 -7.20
CA GLY A 142 -22.14 -0.70 -6.19
C GLY A 142 -20.85 0.13 -6.08
N GLY A 143 -20.57 0.96 -7.09
CA GLY A 143 -19.43 1.87 -7.13
C GLY A 143 -18.13 1.23 -7.65
N GLY A 144 -17.14 2.08 -7.86
CA GLY A 144 -15.84 1.71 -8.44
C GLY A 144 -14.94 2.94 -8.72
N PHE A 145 -15.58 4.10 -8.92
CA PHE A 145 -14.92 5.39 -9.13
C PHE A 145 -13.85 5.75 -8.08
N GLY A 146 -14.03 5.39 -6.81
CA GLY A 146 -13.14 5.81 -5.72
C GLY A 146 -11.65 5.52 -5.94
N TRP A 147 -11.29 4.40 -6.59
CA TRP A 147 -9.89 4.12 -6.92
C TRP A 147 -9.38 4.89 -8.14
N HIS A 148 -10.23 5.16 -9.13
CA HIS A 148 -9.88 6.06 -10.23
C HIS A 148 -9.68 7.49 -9.72
N LEU A 149 -10.59 7.97 -8.87
CA LEU A 149 -10.57 9.30 -8.28
C LEU A 149 -9.29 9.54 -7.47
N VAL A 150 -8.90 8.60 -6.60
CA VAL A 150 -7.61 8.67 -5.88
C VAL A 150 -6.42 8.75 -6.84
N ARG A 151 -6.46 8.06 -7.99
CA ARG A 151 -5.40 8.11 -9.02
C ARG A 151 -5.46 9.34 -9.94
N MET A 152 -6.52 10.15 -9.89
CA MET A 152 -6.61 11.43 -10.60
C MET A 152 -6.16 12.61 -9.72
N LEU A 153 -6.43 12.55 -8.40
CA LEU A 153 -6.10 13.64 -7.46
C LEU A 153 -4.70 13.52 -6.82
N ALA A 154 -4.08 12.33 -6.85
CA ALA A 154 -2.75 12.11 -6.30
C ALA A 154 -1.70 11.96 -7.42
N GLN A 155 -0.57 12.65 -7.28
CA GLN A 155 0.59 12.56 -8.17
C GLN A 155 1.27 11.18 -8.06
N GLU A 156 1.35 10.63 -6.84
CA GLU A 156 1.89 9.29 -6.58
C GLU A 156 0.88 8.48 -5.75
N VAL A 157 0.69 7.20 -6.11
CA VAL A 157 -0.09 6.25 -5.29
C VAL A 157 0.69 4.94 -5.10
N THR A 158 1.23 4.74 -3.91
CA THR A 158 2.01 3.55 -3.53
C THR A 158 1.16 2.53 -2.78
N VAL A 159 1.27 1.23 -3.13
CA VAL A 159 0.71 0.14 -2.31
C VAL A 159 1.85 -0.64 -1.64
N LEU A 160 2.04 -0.40 -0.35
CA LEU A 160 3.11 -0.98 0.46
C LEU A 160 2.64 -2.23 1.24
N PRO A 161 3.51 -3.23 1.44
CA PRO A 161 3.20 -4.39 2.26
C PRO A 161 3.15 -4.01 3.75
N GLY A 162 2.22 -4.62 4.47
CA GLY A 162 2.03 -4.38 5.90
C GLY A 162 1.34 -3.04 6.21
N GLN A 163 0.54 -3.05 7.26
CA GLN A 163 -0.07 -1.83 7.81
C GLN A 163 0.83 -1.18 8.88
N VAL A 164 0.74 0.14 8.96
CA VAL A 164 1.20 0.92 10.12
C VAL A 164 0.16 0.81 11.24
N VAL A 165 0.59 0.46 12.45
CA VAL A 165 -0.30 0.18 13.60
C VAL A 165 0.21 0.93 14.84
N LEU A 166 -0.67 1.72 15.48
CA LEU A 166 -0.33 2.48 16.70
C LEU A 166 -0.21 1.59 17.96
N THR A 167 1.02 1.19 18.28
CA THR A 167 1.49 0.58 19.54
C THR A 167 1.21 1.38 20.82
N GLY A 168 -0.03 1.47 21.31
CA GLY A 168 -0.30 2.12 22.60
C GLY A 168 -1.75 2.01 23.08
N PRO A 169 -2.01 2.40 24.35
CA PRO A 169 -3.37 2.59 24.84
C PRO A 169 -4.08 3.67 24.02
N ALA A 170 -5.42 3.59 23.92
CA ALA A 170 -6.19 4.68 23.33
C ALA A 170 -6.03 5.96 24.18
N PRO A 171 -5.90 7.15 23.56
CA PRO A 171 -5.85 8.40 24.32
C PRO A 171 -7.15 8.54 25.12
N ARG A 172 -7.03 8.64 26.44
CA ARG A 172 -8.18 8.85 27.34
C ARG A 172 -8.71 10.27 27.12
N PRO A 173 -10.04 10.46 26.94
CA PRO A 173 -10.60 11.81 26.93
C PRO A 173 -10.35 12.48 28.29
N GLY A 174 -10.00 13.77 28.27
CA GLY A 174 -9.75 14.58 29.48
C GLY A 174 -8.31 14.59 29.99
N THR A 175 -7.45 13.61 29.68
CA THR A 175 -6.03 13.66 30.10
C THR A 175 -5.19 14.45 29.10
N GLY A 176 -4.68 15.63 29.49
CA GLY A 176 -3.80 16.47 28.65
C GLY A 176 -2.43 15.87 28.31
N THR A 177 -2.12 14.67 28.81
CA THR A 177 -0.90 13.93 28.52
C THR A 177 -0.83 13.54 27.03
N ARG A 178 0.12 14.12 26.28
CA ARG A 178 0.46 13.68 24.91
C ARG A 178 1.08 12.28 24.94
N SER A 179 0.23 11.25 25.00
CA SER A 179 0.67 9.85 24.92
C SER A 179 1.13 9.54 23.50
N HIS A 180 2.45 9.50 23.29
CA HIS A 180 3.04 9.15 22.00
C HIS A 180 2.78 7.68 21.66
N ALA A 181 1.71 7.43 20.90
CA ALA A 181 1.35 6.09 20.44
C ALA A 181 2.47 5.52 19.56
N ARG A 182 3.13 4.45 20.03
CA ARG A 182 4.41 3.97 19.47
C ARG A 182 4.18 3.31 18.11
N VAL A 183 4.70 3.87 17.03
CA VAL A 183 4.43 3.35 15.67
C VAL A 183 5.06 1.97 15.48
N ARG A 184 4.25 0.95 15.13
CA ARG A 184 4.72 -0.41 14.82
C ARG A 184 4.17 -0.87 13.46
N ARG A 185 5.03 -1.29 12.54
CA ARG A 185 4.61 -1.93 11.28
C ARG A 185 4.30 -3.41 11.53
N THR A 186 3.26 -3.96 10.91
CA THR A 186 2.98 -5.41 10.94
C THR A 186 3.10 -6.02 9.55
N ALA A 187 3.68 -7.20 9.42
CA ALA A 187 3.86 -7.86 8.12
C ALA A 187 2.55 -8.29 7.43
N ARG A 188 1.47 -8.53 8.20
CA ARG A 188 0.11 -8.71 7.68
C ARG A 188 -0.55 -7.34 7.42
N GLY A 189 -1.43 -7.30 6.42
CA GLY A 189 -2.12 -6.09 5.96
C GLY A 189 -1.36 -5.34 4.87
N LYS A 190 -1.83 -4.13 4.55
CA LYS A 190 -1.23 -3.21 3.58
C LYS A 190 -1.24 -1.77 4.10
N THR A 191 -0.48 -0.90 3.45
CA THR A 191 -0.66 0.56 3.54
C THR A 191 -0.75 1.12 2.12
N ILE A 192 -1.83 1.83 1.82
CA ILE A 192 -1.95 2.64 0.61
C ILE A 192 -1.49 4.05 0.97
N ARG A 193 -0.45 4.53 0.29
CA ARG A 193 0.03 5.93 0.34
C ARG A 193 -0.44 6.65 -0.91
N ALA A 194 -0.95 7.87 -0.75
CA ALA A 194 -1.26 8.79 -1.84
C ALA A 194 -0.59 10.14 -1.54
N VAL A 195 -0.01 10.77 -2.54
CA VAL A 195 0.68 12.07 -2.44
C VAL A 195 -0.03 13.07 -3.33
N LEU A 196 -0.60 14.11 -2.73
CA LEU A 196 -1.25 15.22 -3.43
C LEU A 196 -0.29 16.43 -3.51
N PRO A 197 -0.48 17.37 -4.46
CA PRO A 197 0.07 18.72 -4.30
C PRO A 197 -0.41 19.37 -3.00
N ARG A 198 0.27 20.44 -2.56
CA ARG A 198 -0.14 21.30 -1.45
C ARG A 198 -0.56 22.68 -1.95
#